data_AF-A0A9D6UYW3-F1
#
_entry.id   AF-A0A9D6UYW3-F1
#
_cell.length_a   1.000
_cell.length_b   1.000
_cell.length_c   1.000
_cell.angle_alpha   90.00
_cell.angle_beta   90.00
_cell.angle_gamma   90.00
#
_symmetry.space_group_name_H-M   'P 1'
#
loop_
_entity.id
_entity.type
_entity.pdbx_description
1 polymer ?
#
loop_
_entity_poly.entity_id
_entity_poly.type
_entity_poly.pdbx_seq_one_letter_code
_entity_poly.pdbx_strand_id
1 'polypeptide(L)' 'MREANHRKLMSNSFNKLHEQLSVVRSHVEAMEDPVARKLLESMEFGLLAPMRKLRVHLDIPYDWHEQKAETMECSR' A
#
# COMPACT_ATOMS: atom_id res chain seq x y z
N MET A 1 -10.37 -2.37 -20.76
CA MET A 1 -9.35 -3.43 -20.56
C MET A 1 -7.98 -2.89 -20.16
N ARG A 2 -7.37 -1.96 -20.91
CA ARG A 2 -6.03 -1.41 -20.61
C ARG A 2 -5.94 -0.71 -19.24
N GLU A 3 -6.93 0.11 -18.90
CA GLU A 3 -6.99 0.82 -17.61
C GLU A 3 -7.13 -0.13 -16.41
N ALA A 4 -7.96 -1.18 -16.54
CA ALA A 4 -8.07 -2.22 -15.52
C ALA A 4 -6.73 -2.95 -15.28
N ASN A 5 -5.94 -3.16 -16.34
CA ASN A 5 -4.59 -3.73 -16.22
C ASN A 5 -3.64 -2.77 -15.51
N HIS A 6 -3.70 -1.47 -15.79
CA HIS A 6 -2.87 -0.48 -15.09
C HIS A 6 -3.24 -0.37 -13.60
N ARG A 7 -4.52 -0.42 -13.24
CA ARG A 7 -4.96 -0.45 -11.83
C ARG A 7 -4.44 -1.67 -11.07
N LYS A 8 -4.50 -2.86 -11.69
CA LYS A 8 -3.89 -4.10 -11.14
C LYS A 8 -2.39 -3.93 -10.91
N LEU A 9 -1.68 -3.43 -11.92
CA LEU A 9 -0.23 -3.23 -11.82
C LEU A 9 0.12 -2.23 -10.70
N MET A 10 -0.62 -1.12 -10.60
CA MET A 10 -0.45 -0.14 -9.53
C MET A 10 -0.74 -0.72 -8.15
N SER A 11 -1.83 -1.48 -8.00
CA SER A 11 -2.15 -2.19 -6.75
C SER A 11 -1.00 -3.11 -6.33
N ASN A 12 -0.49 -3.91 -7.27
CA ASN A 12 0.64 -4.81 -7.01
C ASN A 12 1.91 -4.04 -6.64
N SER A 13 2.17 -2.90 -7.29
CA SER A 13 3.32 -2.05 -6.97
C SER A 13 3.21 -1.44 -5.58
N PHE A 14 2.03 -0.96 -5.17
CA PHE A 14 1.81 -0.46 -3.81
C PHE A 14 2.00 -1.54 -2.75
N ASN A 15 1.47 -2.74 -2.99
CA ASN A 15 1.65 -3.86 -2.08
C ASN A 15 3.13 -4.25 -1.95
N LYS A 16 3.87 -4.33 -3.06
CA LYS A 16 5.32 -4.60 -3.06
C LYS A 16 6.12 -3.53 -2.31
N LEU A 17 5.79 -2.25 -2.50
CA LEU A 17 6.46 -1.16 -1.77
C LEU A 17 6.23 -1.29 -0.26
N HIS A 18 5.00 -1.60 0.16
CA HIS A 18 4.68 -1.83 1.57
C HIS A 18 5.41 -3.05 2.16
N GLU A 19 5.50 -4.15 1.42
CA GLU A 19 6.25 -5.35 1.82
C GLU A 19 7.75 -5.05 1.98
N GLN A 20 8.37 -4.39 1.00
CA GLN A 20 9.78 -4.03 1.07
C GLN A 20 10.07 -3.06 2.22
N LEU A 21 9.17 -2.10 2.49
CA LEU A 21 9.29 -1.21 3.63
C LEU A 21 9.24 -1.98 4.96
N SER A 22 8.38 -2.99 5.06
CA SER A 22 8.31 -3.87 6.23
C SER A 22 9.60 -4.69 6.41
N VAL A 23 10.24 -5.13 5.32
CA VAL A 23 11.56 -5.81 5.37
C VAL A 23 12.65 -4.85 5.85
N VAL A 24 12.66 -3.60 5.36
CA VAL A 24 13.60 -2.59 5.87
C VAL A 24 13.38 -2.36 7.36
N ARG A 25 12.13 -2.31 7.82
CA ARG A 25 11.79 -2.18 9.24
C ARG A 25 12.39 -3.29 10.08
N SER A 26 12.22 -4.55 9.70
CA SER A 26 12.75 -5.65 10.48
C SER A 26 14.28 -5.60 10.59
N HIS A 27 14.98 -5.19 9.53
CA HIS A 27 16.42 -4.99 9.56
C HIS A 27 16.84 -3.83 10.47
N VAL A 28 16.16 -2.67 10.39
CA VAL A 28 16.44 -1.52 11.24
C VAL A 28 16.17 -1.83 12.72
N GLU A 29 15.10 -2.55 13.02
CA GLU A 29 14.78 -2.98 14.39
C GLU A 29 15.85 -3.90 14.95
N ALA A 30 16.36 -4.85 14.14
CA ALA A 30 17.42 -5.76 14.53
C ALA A 30 18.78 -5.09 14.77
N MET A 31 19.00 -3.89 14.22
CA MET A 31 20.23 -3.11 14.45
C MET A 31 20.25 -2.40 15.81
N GLU A 32 19.11 -2.35 16.52
CA GLU A 32 18.96 -1.67 17.81
C GLU A 32 19.39 -0.18 17.81
N ASP A 33 19.46 0.46 16.63
CA ASP A 33 19.83 1.86 16.48
C ASP A 33 18.58 2.77 16.58
N PRO A 34 18.47 3.62 17.64
CA PRO A 34 17.31 4.48 17.83
C PRO A 34 17.22 5.61 16.78
N VAL A 35 18.35 6.06 16.21
CA VAL A 35 18.36 7.08 15.16
C VAL A 35 17.84 6.49 13.86
N ALA A 36 18.32 5.29 13.49
CA ALA A 36 17.83 4.58 12.33
C ALA A 36 16.32 4.30 12.42
N ARG A 37 15.83 3.89 13.59
CA ARG A 37 14.39 3.68 13.84
C ARG A 37 13.58 4.96 13.60
N LYS A 38 14.02 6.09 14.14
CA LYS A 38 13.34 7.39 13.95
C LYS A 38 13.33 7.85 12.48
N LEU A 39 14.43 7.62 11.76
CA LEU A 39 14.52 7.93 10.34
C LEU A 39 13.56 7.05 9.53
N LEU A 40 13.48 5.77 9.85
CA LEU A 40 12.55 4.86 9.21
C LEU A 40 11.09 5.26 9.46
N GLU A 41 10.70 5.56 10.70
CA GLU A 41 9.35 6.04 11.02
C GLU A 41 9.00 7.27 10.16
N SER A 42 9.93 8.21 10.01
CA SER A 42 9.76 9.39 9.16
C SER A 42 9.56 9.02 7.68
N MET A 43 10.31 8.03 7.17
CA MET A 43 10.14 7.51 5.81
C MET A 43 8.77 6.85 5.63
N GLU A 44 8.32 6.06 6.59
CA GLU A 44 7.03 5.38 6.56
C GLU A 44 5.86 6.36 6.53
N PHE A 45 5.88 7.38 7.39
CA PHE A 45 4.88 8.45 7.35
C PHE A 45 4.91 9.22 6.03
N GLY A 46 6.12 9.52 5.53
CA GLY A 46 6.32 10.24 4.28
C GLY A 46 5.85 9.47 3.04
N LEU A 47 5.83 8.12 3.09
CA LEU A 47 5.47 7.28 1.95
C LEU A 47 4.04 6.72 2.04
N LEU A 48 3.66 6.12 3.17
CA LEU A 48 2.41 5.37 3.29
C LEU A 48 1.17 6.27 3.23
N ALA A 49 1.23 7.47 3.82
CA ALA A 49 0.09 8.38 3.79
C ALA A 49 -0.19 8.93 2.37
N PRO A 50 0.80 9.44 1.61
CA PRO A 50 0.60 9.80 0.21
C PRO A 50 0.21 8.61 -0.68
N MET A 51 0.80 7.43 -0.46
CA MET A 51 0.45 6.22 -1.21
C MET A 51 -1.03 5.84 -1.00
N ARG A 52 -1.52 5.90 0.24
CA ARG A 52 -2.95 5.67 0.54
C ARG A 52 -3.84 6.71 -0.13
N LYS A 53 -3.48 8.00 -0.08
CA LYS A 53 -4.24 9.07 -0.75
C LYS A 53 -4.30 8.84 -2.27
N LEU A 54 -3.18 8.47 -2.88
CA LEU A 54 -3.12 8.17 -4.31
C LEU A 54 -3.95 6.94 -4.67
N ARG A 55 -3.90 5.89 -3.84
CA ARG A 55 -4.69 4.66 -4.01
C ARG A 55 -6.19 4.96 -4.02
N VAL A 56 -6.68 5.76 -3.06
CA VAL A 56 -8.09 6.19 -3.00
C VAL A 56 -8.45 7.09 -4.18
N HIS A 57 -7.60 8.07 -4.51
CA HIS A 57 -7.85 8.99 -5.62
C HIS A 57 -7.97 8.26 -6.97
N LEU A 58 -7.17 7.22 -7.17
CA LEU A 58 -7.19 6.39 -8.37
C LEU A 58 -8.20 5.24 -8.29
N ASP A 59 -8.98 5.13 -7.22
CA ASP A 59 -9.97 4.06 -7.00
C ASP A 59 -9.37 2.66 -7.24
N ILE A 60 -8.28 2.40 -6.54
CA ILE A 60 -7.56 1.11 -6.54
C ILE A 60 -7.88 0.39 -5.23
N PRO A 61 -8.58 -0.76 -5.25
CA PRO A 61 -9.03 -1.45 -4.03
C PRO A 61 -7.85 -1.95 -3.20
N TYR A 62 -8.00 -2.11 -1.87
CA TYR A 62 -6.91 -2.58 -1.00
C TYR A 62 -6.63 -4.06 -1.24
N ASP A 63 -7.70 -4.83 -1.42
CA ASP A 63 -7.68 -6.21 -1.88
C ASP A 63 -8.43 -6.36 -3.20
N TRP A 64 -7.83 -7.08 -4.16
CA TRP A 64 -8.52 -7.42 -5.41
C TRP A 64 -9.84 -8.20 -5.18
N HIS A 65 -10.00 -8.78 -3.98
CA HIS A 65 -11.21 -9.45 -3.54
C HIS A 65 -12.35 -8.51 -3.08
N GLU A 66 -12.09 -7.23 -2.78
CA GLU A 66 -13.12 -6.27 -2.37
C GLU A 66 -14.13 -5.95 -3.49
N GLN A 67 -13.78 -6.15 -4.76
CA GLN A 67 -14.69 -5.92 -5.89
C GLN A 67 -15.94 -6.83 -5.90
N LYS A 68 -15.95 -7.93 -5.14
CA LYS A 68 -17.13 -8.78 -5.02
C LYS A 68 -18.21 -8.23 -4.08
N ALA A 69 -17.89 -7.28 -3.20
CA ALA A 69 -18.85 -6.77 -2.23
C ALA A 69 -19.82 -5.74 -2.85
N GLU A 70 -19.33 -4.87 -3.72
CA GLU A 70 -20.14 -3.72 -4.20
C GLU A 70 -21.07 -4.06 -5.36
N THR A 71 -20.88 -5.20 -6.04
CA THR A 71 -21.76 -5.58 -7.17
C THR A 71 -23.05 -6.29 -6.71
N MET A 72 -23.20 -6.58 -5.41
CA MET A 72 -24.33 -7.34 -4.86
C MET A 72 -25.41 -6.50 -4.16
N GLU A 73 -25.17 -5.20 -3.94
CA GLU A 73 -26.12 -4.33 -3.20
C GLU A 73 -27.10 -3.54 -4.10
N CYS A 74 -27.00 -3.63 -5.44
CA CYS A 74 -27.92 -2.94 -6.37
C CYS A 74 -28.98 -3.87 -7.00
N SER A 75 -29.33 -4.98 -6.33
CA SER A 75 -30.32 -5.98 -6.81
C SER A 75 -31.37 -6.32 -5.74
N ARG A 76 -31.87 -5.32 -5.00
CA ARG A 76 -33.08 -5.45 -4.17
C ARG A 76 -34.07 -4.35 -4.48
#